data_AF-A0A118JSB0-F1
#
_entry.id   AF-A0A118JSB0-F1
#
_cell.length_a   1.000
_cell.length_b   1.000
_cell.length_c   1.000
_cell.angle_alpha   90.00
_cell.angle_beta   90.00
_cell.angle_gamma   90.00
#
_symmetry.space_group_name_H-M   'P 1'
#
loop_
_entity.id
_entity.type
_entity.pdbx_description
1 polymer ?
#
loop_
_entity_poly.entity_id
_entity_poly.type
_entity_poly.pdbx_seq_one_letter_code
_entity_poly.pdbx_strand_id
1 'polypeptide(L)'
;MGKVHGSLARAGKVRGQTPKVAKQDKKKQPRGRAHKRIQYNRRFVTAVVGFGKKRGPNSSENCTASDDDFFVVNQATPAKEKEAEAEAVAVAEFRWFESAEE
;
A
#
# COMPACT_ATOMS: atom_id res chain seq x y z
N MET A 1 35.78 -28.75 -17.60
CA MET A 1 34.40 -29.30 -17.64
C MET A 1 33.50 -28.29 -18.32
N GLY A 2 33.08 -28.56 -19.56
CA GLY A 2 32.48 -27.58 -20.48
C GLY A 2 30.99 -27.32 -20.26
N LYS A 3 30.50 -26.23 -20.87
CA LYS A 3 29.07 -25.86 -20.93
C LYS A 3 28.33 -26.82 -21.85
N VAL A 4 27.80 -27.90 -21.27
CA VAL A 4 26.99 -28.89 -21.98
C VAL A 4 25.55 -28.36 -22.18
N HIS A 5 24.99 -28.58 -23.37
CA HIS A 5 23.61 -28.21 -23.74
C HIS A 5 22.55 -29.04 -23.00
N GLY A 6 21.27 -28.72 -23.19
CA GLY A 6 20.15 -29.35 -22.50
C GLY A 6 20.10 -30.86 -22.71
N SER A 7 20.35 -31.62 -21.64
CA SER A 7 20.17 -33.08 -21.58
C SER A 7 19.00 -33.42 -20.65
N LEU A 8 18.46 -34.63 -20.79
CA LEU A 8 17.33 -35.12 -19.98
C LEU A 8 17.61 -35.02 -18.46
N ALA A 9 18.88 -35.14 -18.06
CA ALA A 9 19.35 -34.99 -16.69
C ALA A 9 19.19 -33.58 -16.10
N ARG A 10 18.87 -32.57 -16.91
CA ARG A 10 18.66 -31.17 -16.48
C ARG A 10 17.18 -30.78 -16.43
N ALA A 11 16.28 -31.72 -16.67
CA ALA A 11 14.83 -31.49 -16.55
C ALA A 11 14.47 -31.13 -15.10
N GLY A 12 13.58 -30.15 -14.92
CA GLY A 12 13.14 -29.71 -13.59
C GLY A 12 14.14 -28.85 -12.80
N LYS A 13 15.35 -28.58 -13.32
CA LYS A 13 16.40 -27.79 -12.66
C LYS A 13 15.87 -26.49 -12.04
N VAL A 14 15.12 -25.72 -12.82
CA VAL A 14 14.64 -24.39 -12.38
C VAL A 14 13.59 -24.49 -11.29
N ARG A 15 12.66 -25.45 -11.40
CA ARG A 15 11.57 -25.64 -10.41
C ARG A 15 12.10 -26.16 -9.07
N GLY A 16 13.16 -26.95 -9.06
CA GLY A 16 13.84 -27.42 -7.85
C GLY A 16 14.78 -26.38 -7.23
N GLN A 17 15.35 -25.50 -8.06
CA GLN A 17 16.24 -24.44 -7.60
C GLN A 17 15.49 -23.27 -6.93
N THR A 18 14.28 -22.95 -7.38
CA THR A 18 13.49 -21.87 -6.75
C THR A 18 13.08 -22.23 -5.33
N PRO A 19 13.31 -21.35 -4.33
CA PRO A 19 12.87 -21.59 -2.96
C PRO A 19 11.34 -21.80 -2.95
N LYS A 20 10.89 -22.88 -2.29
CA LYS A 20 9.47 -23.21 -2.26
C LYS A 20 8.75 -22.30 -1.26
N VAL A 21 8.24 -21.18 -1.75
CA VAL A 21 7.41 -20.27 -0.94
C VAL A 21 6.04 -20.89 -0.74
N ALA A 22 5.63 -21.06 0.53
CA ALA A 22 4.29 -21.50 0.88
C ALA A 22 3.26 -20.44 0.45
N LYS A 23 2.05 -20.87 0.10
CA LYS A 23 0.97 -19.92 -0.20
C LYS A 23 0.62 -19.20 1.10
N GLN A 24 0.60 -17.87 1.04
CA GLN A 24 0.10 -17.07 2.15
C GLN A 24 -1.39 -17.36 2.39
N ASP A 25 -1.78 -17.38 3.66
CA ASP A 25 -3.18 -17.46 4.06
C ASP A 25 -3.91 -16.18 3.64
N LYS A 26 -4.92 -16.34 2.79
CA LYS A 26 -5.72 -15.23 2.25
C LYS A 26 -7.18 -15.42 2.67
N LYS A 27 -7.79 -14.33 3.14
CA LYS A 27 -9.22 -14.30 3.44
C LYS A 27 -10.03 -14.67 2.19
N LYS A 28 -11.10 -15.44 2.39
CA LYS A 28 -12.00 -15.87 1.31
C LYS A 28 -12.55 -14.63 0.60
N GLN A 29 -12.36 -14.58 -0.71
CA GLN A 29 -12.96 -13.53 -1.52
C GLN A 29 -14.46 -13.82 -1.70
N PRO A 30 -15.32 -12.79 -1.60
CA PRO A 30 -16.75 -12.97 -1.87
C PRO A 30 -16.94 -13.45 -3.31
N ARG A 31 -17.96 -14.28 -3.55
CA ARG A 31 -18.25 -14.89 -4.86
C ARG A 31 -19.52 -14.32 -5.47
N GLY A 32 -19.66 -14.46 -6.79
CA GLY A 32 -20.86 -14.05 -7.52
C GLY A 32 -21.11 -12.54 -7.51
N ARG A 33 -22.34 -12.15 -7.16
CA ARG A 33 -22.82 -10.75 -7.21
C ARG A 33 -22.01 -9.80 -6.32
N ALA A 34 -21.63 -10.26 -5.13
CA ALA A 34 -20.85 -9.45 -4.19
C ALA A 34 -19.47 -9.09 -4.78
N HIS A 35 -18.82 -10.03 -5.49
CA HIS A 35 -17.56 -9.76 -6.18
C HIS A 35 -17.73 -8.73 -7.30
N LYS A 36 -18.78 -8.88 -8.12
CA LYS A 36 -19.08 -7.96 -9.22
C LYS A 36 -19.31 -6.53 -8.72
N ARG A 37 -19.98 -6.35 -7.57
CA ARG A 37 -20.18 -5.03 -6.96
C ARG A 37 -18.86 -4.38 -6.55
N ILE A 38 -17.97 -5.15 -5.88
CA ILE A 38 -16.65 -4.66 -5.50
C ILE A 38 -15.82 -4.27 -6.73
N GLN A 39 -15.86 -5.08 -7.79
CA GLN A 39 -15.16 -4.80 -9.04
C GLN A 39 -15.69 -3.54 -9.75
N TYR A 40 -17.01 -3.35 -9.78
CA TYR A 40 -17.63 -2.15 -10.36
C TYR A 40 -17.22 -0.88 -9.62
N ASN A 41 -17.36 -0.88 -8.29
CA ASN A 41 -16.98 0.27 -7.47
C ASN A 41 -15.51 0.65 -7.68
N ARG A 42 -14.60 -0.33 -7.69
CA ARG A 42 -13.16 -0.13 -7.93
C ARG A 42 -12.81 0.43 -9.30
N ARG A 43 -13.54 0.04 -10.36
CA ARG A 43 -13.23 0.45 -11.76
C ARG A 43 -13.88 1.77 -12.15
N PHE A 44 -15.07 2.04 -11.65
CA PHE A 44 -15.93 3.08 -12.21
C PHE A 44 -16.30 4.18 -11.21
N VAL A 45 -16.54 3.86 -9.94
CA VAL A 45 -17.08 4.83 -8.96
C VAL A 45 -15.96 5.49 -8.15
N THR A 46 -15.03 4.70 -7.62
CA THR A 46 -13.96 5.21 -6.73
C THR A 46 -12.73 5.71 -7.50
N ALA A 47 -12.53 5.26 -8.73
CA ALA A 47 -11.42 5.71 -9.57
C ALA A 47 -11.71 7.09 -10.16
N VAL A 48 -11.31 8.14 -9.45
CA VAL A 48 -11.33 9.52 -9.97
C VAL A 48 -10.38 9.59 -11.17
N VAL A 49 -10.93 9.90 -12.34
CA VAL A 49 -10.15 10.16 -13.55
C VAL A 49 -9.56 11.55 -13.36
N GLY A 50 -8.38 11.66 -12.74
CA GLY A 50 -7.55 12.84 -12.93
C GLY A 50 -7.30 13.06 -14.43
N PHE A 51 -6.82 14.24 -14.83
CA PHE A 51 -6.45 14.50 -16.23
C PHE A 51 -5.44 13.44 -16.71
N GLY A 52 -5.88 12.48 -17.52
CA GLY A 52 -5.07 11.36 -18.01
C GLY A 52 -5.82 10.03 -18.13
N LYS A 53 -5.14 9.02 -18.70
CA LYS A 53 -5.67 7.66 -18.85
C LYS A 53 -5.68 6.94 -17.49
N LYS A 54 -6.78 6.25 -17.15
CA LYS A 54 -6.89 5.44 -15.92
C LYS A 54 -5.73 4.44 -15.83
N ARG A 55 -4.98 4.46 -14.71
CA ARG A 55 -3.97 3.44 -14.40
C ARG A 55 -4.62 2.05 -14.37
N GLY A 56 -3.92 1.07 -14.96
CA GLY A 56 -4.40 -0.30 -15.06
C GLY A 56 -4.50 -0.99 -13.68
N PRO A 57 -5.38 -1.97 -13.51
CA PRO A 57 -5.64 -2.62 -12.20
C PRO A 57 -4.45 -3.42 -11.64
N ASN A 58 -3.39 -3.60 -12.43
CA ASN A 58 -2.16 -4.31 -12.06
C ASN A 58 -0.91 -3.47 -12.36
N SER A 59 -0.99 -2.14 -12.26
CA SER A 59 0.20 -1.29 -12.31
C SER A 59 1.02 -1.54 -11.05
N SER A 60 2.10 -2.31 -11.18
CA SER A 60 3.06 -2.48 -10.11
C SER A 60 3.96 -1.22 -10.04
N GLU A 61 4.29 -0.78 -8.84
CA GLU A 61 4.97 0.49 -8.54
C GLU A 61 6.42 0.56 -9.08
N ASN A 62 6.93 -0.55 -9.58
CA ASN A 62 8.24 -0.75 -10.17
C ASN A 62 8.36 -0.32 -11.65
N CYS A 63 7.34 0.34 -12.23
CA CYS A 63 7.46 1.03 -13.52
C CYS A 63 7.74 2.54 -13.40
N THR A 64 8.04 3.05 -12.21
CA THR A 64 8.50 4.45 -11.98
C THR A 64 9.79 4.49 -11.15
N ALA A 65 10.61 3.44 -11.22
CA ALA A 65 11.94 3.42 -10.63
C ALA A 65 12.99 3.41 -11.74
N SER A 66 12.96 4.47 -12.53
CA SER A 66 14.14 4.97 -13.25
C SER A 66 14.20 6.43 -12.82
N ASP A 67 14.96 6.61 -11.75
CA ASP A 67 15.76 7.78 -11.37
C ASP A 67 15.15 9.19 -11.52
N ASP A 68 15.27 9.91 -10.39
CA ASP A 68 15.14 11.35 -10.20
C ASP A 68 13.75 11.94 -9.83
N ASP A 69 13.74 12.58 -8.65
CA ASP A 69 12.82 13.62 -8.14
C ASP A 69 11.41 13.24 -7.61
N PHE A 70 11.34 12.72 -6.37
CA PHE A 70 10.26 13.11 -5.43
C PHE A 70 10.55 12.80 -3.94
N PHE A 71 11.81 12.74 -3.49
CA PHE A 71 12.13 12.37 -2.09
C PHE A 71 12.45 13.59 -1.18
N VAL A 72 12.22 14.84 -1.60
CA VAL A 72 12.73 16.03 -0.85
C VAL A 72 11.65 17.08 -0.49
N VAL A 73 10.34 16.79 -0.51
CA VAL A 73 9.33 17.78 -0.02
C VAL A 73 8.19 17.15 0.77
N ASN A 74 8.45 16.14 1.60
CA ASN A 74 7.49 15.75 2.65
C ASN A 74 8.15 14.92 3.75
N GLN A 75 9.18 15.48 4.39
CA GLN A 75 9.44 15.18 5.79
C GLN A 75 8.72 16.23 6.63
N ALA A 76 7.42 16.07 6.79
CA ALA A 76 6.68 16.70 7.87
C ALA A 76 5.97 15.57 8.61
N THR A 77 6.48 15.24 9.79
CA THR A 77 5.85 14.33 10.74
C THR A 77 4.65 15.02 11.39
N PRO A 78 3.38 14.66 11.14
CA PRO A 78 2.25 15.32 11.80
C PRO A 78 1.83 14.60 13.09
N ALA A 79 2.73 13.85 13.72
CA ALA A 79 2.41 13.04 14.89
C ALA A 79 2.62 13.81 16.21
N LYS A 80 3.66 14.64 16.32
CA LYS A 80 3.95 15.39 17.55
C LYS A 80 3.14 16.69 17.71
N GLU A 81 2.67 17.28 16.61
CA GLU A 81 1.90 18.53 16.67
C GLU A 81 0.46 18.29 17.14
N LYS A 82 -0.16 17.15 16.78
CA LYS A 82 -1.51 16.82 17.24
C LYS A 82 -1.59 16.46 18.72
N GLU A 83 -0.52 15.91 19.29
CA GLU A 83 -0.45 15.66 20.73
C GLU A 83 -0.27 16.97 21.51
N ALA A 84 0.51 17.92 20.98
CA ALA A 84 0.68 19.25 21.59
C ALA A 84 -0.60 20.10 21.52
N GLU A 85 -1.36 20.03 20.42
CA GLU A 85 -2.66 20.71 20.32
C GLU A 85 -3.70 20.13 21.29
N ALA A 86 -3.71 18.81 21.49
CA ALA A 86 -4.63 18.16 22.41
C ALA A 86 -4.33 18.53 23.89
N GLU A 87 -3.05 18.59 24.28
CA GLU A 87 -2.67 19.05 25.61
C GLU A 87 -2.96 20.54 25.82
N ALA A 88 -2.72 21.39 24.81
CA ALA A 88 -3.01 22.82 24.92
C ALA A 88 -4.52 23.10 25.10
N VAL A 89 -5.40 22.35 24.41
CA VAL A 89 -6.85 22.46 24.57
C VAL A 89 -7.29 21.96 25.95
N ALA A 90 -6.73 20.85 26.44
CA ALA A 90 -7.04 20.34 27.77
C ALA A 90 -6.60 21.28 28.91
N VAL A 91 -5.43 21.90 28.79
CA VAL A 91 -4.94 22.90 29.77
C VAL A 91 -5.77 24.18 29.70
N ALA A 92 -6.22 24.61 28.52
CA ALA A 92 -7.11 25.75 28.36
C ALA A 92 -8.50 25.50 28.98
N GLU A 93 -9.08 24.31 28.77
CA GLU A 93 -10.35 23.92 29.40
C GLU A 93 -10.21 23.82 30.93
N PHE A 94 -9.12 23.23 31.44
CA PHE A 94 -8.89 23.12 32.88
C PHE A 94 -8.72 24.49 33.55
N ARG A 95 -7.99 25.42 32.91
CA ARG A 95 -7.80 26.78 33.43
C ARG A 95 -9.07 27.63 33.36
N TRP A 96 -9.92 27.41 32.37
CA TRP A 96 -11.25 28.04 32.30
C TRP A 96 -12.18 27.52 33.40
N PHE A 97 -12.06 26.24 33.77
CA PHE A 97 -12.83 25.62 34.85
C PHE A 97 -12.42 26.15 36.25
N GLU A 98 -11.12 26.31 36.54
CA GLU A 98 -10.65 26.92 37.80
C GLU A 98 -11.05 28.40 37.94
N SER A 99 -11.16 29.13 36.82
CA SER A 99 -11.56 30.55 36.83
C SER A 99 -13.08 30.76 36.98
N ALA A 100 -13.88 29.69 37.01
CA ALA A 100 -15.34 29.74 37.15
C ALA A 100 -15.83 29.38 38.57
N GLU A 101 -14.92 29.00 39.47
CA GLU A 101 -15.20 28.68 40.88
C GLU A 101 -14.72 29.78 41.88
N GLU A 102 -14.25 30.93 41.38
CA GLU A 102 -14.18 32.22 42.11
C GLU A 102 -15.32 33.16 41.68
#